data_AF-A0A9Q1QN86-F1
#
_entry.id   AF-A0A9Q1QN86-F1
#
_cell.length_a   1.000
_cell.length_b   1.000
_cell.length_c   1.000
_cell.angle_alpha   90.00
_cell.angle_beta   90.00
_cell.angle_gamma   90.00
#
_symmetry.space_group_name_H-M   'P 1'
#
loop_
_entity.id
_entity.type
_entity.pdbx_description
1 polymer ?
#
loop_
_entity_poly.entity_id
_entity_poly.type
_entity_poly.pdbx_seq_one_letter_code
_entity_poly.pdbx_strand_id
1 'polypeptide(L)'
;MNSPTLAALFMKFDGHTQMGMAKIRGIITFLLRLTALAACVIAAIVMGTAHETAQIFSLKFEAKYSNSPSFKYFVVANSVVGCYSLVVLLLPVKSLLGRLILVLDAIITLLLTSSFSAAMAIAYVGKKGNSHAGWLPICSQVPKFCDQTTGALIIGFVAAIVYLLLLLYSLHAALSPLFSTPS
;
A
#
# COMPACT_ATOMS: atom_id res chain seq x y z
N MET A 1 11.57 -19.83 -51.15
CA MET A 1 10.89 -18.51 -51.18
C MET A 1 11.08 -17.85 -49.82
N ASN A 2 12.17 -17.10 -49.65
CA ASN A 2 12.52 -16.41 -48.41
C ASN A 2 12.34 -14.91 -48.68
N SER A 3 11.11 -14.40 -48.52
CA SER A 3 10.81 -13.01 -48.87
C SER A 3 11.15 -12.09 -47.70
N PRO A 4 12.18 -11.21 -47.80
CA PRO A 4 12.55 -10.26 -46.75
C PRO A 4 11.42 -9.27 -46.40
N THR A 5 10.44 -9.12 -47.30
CA THR A 5 9.23 -8.33 -47.10
C THR A 5 8.29 -8.93 -46.06
N LEU A 6 8.18 -10.27 -45.95
CA LEU A 6 7.33 -10.92 -44.95
C LEU A 6 7.91 -10.76 -43.54
N ALA A 7 9.23 -10.89 -43.40
CA ALA A 7 9.94 -10.69 -42.13
C ALA A 7 9.86 -9.23 -41.65
N ALA A 8 10.00 -8.25 -42.55
CA ALA A 8 9.84 -6.84 -42.23
C ALA A 8 8.41 -6.49 -41.81
N LEU A 9 7.40 -7.12 -42.42
CA LEU A 9 6.00 -6.92 -42.09
C LEU A 9 5.65 -7.56 -40.73
N PHE A 10 6.20 -8.75 -40.42
CA PHE A 10 6.09 -9.39 -39.11
C PHE A 10 6.77 -8.57 -37.99
N MET A 11 7.98 -8.04 -38.22
CA MET A 11 8.67 -7.15 -37.26
C MET A 11 7.89 -5.85 -37.02
N LYS A 12 7.24 -5.29 -38.05
CA LYS A 12 6.43 -4.07 -37.92
C LYS A 12 5.12 -4.33 -37.18
N PHE A 13 4.53 -5.53 -37.37
CA PHE A 13 3.34 -5.98 -36.65
C PHE A 13 3.64 -6.31 -35.18
N ASP A 14 4.77 -6.96 -34.89
CA ASP A 14 5.27 -7.20 -33.54
C ASP A 14 5.62 -5.86 -32.84
N GLY A 15 6.29 -4.94 -33.54
CA GLY A 15 6.61 -3.60 -33.02
C GLY A 15 5.39 -2.74 -32.68
N HIS A 16 4.31 -2.79 -33.48
CA HIS A 16 3.05 -2.11 -33.16
C HIS A 16 2.34 -2.74 -31.94
N THR A 17 2.38 -4.08 -31.83
CA THR A 17 1.76 -4.82 -30.73
C THR A 17 2.53 -4.63 -29.41
N GLN A 18 3.87 -4.63 -29.48
CA GLN A 18 4.77 -4.34 -28.36
C GLN A 18 4.65 -2.89 -27.86
N MET A 19 4.52 -1.90 -28.77
CA MET A 19 4.27 -0.51 -28.37
C MET A 19 2.92 -0.33 -27.67
N GLY A 20 1.87 -1.02 -28.11
CA GLY A 20 0.56 -1.03 -27.45
C GLY A 20 0.63 -1.62 -26.04
N MET A 21 1.23 -2.81 -25.90
CA MET A 21 1.38 -3.52 -24.62
C MET A 21 2.24 -2.76 -23.61
N ALA A 22 3.33 -2.12 -24.06
CA ALA A 22 4.17 -1.30 -23.19
C ALA A 22 3.45 -0.03 -22.68
N LYS A 23 2.63 0.60 -23.53
CA LYS A 23 1.82 1.77 -23.17
C LYS A 23 0.71 1.40 -22.20
N ILE A 24 0.02 0.28 -22.44
CA ILE A 24 -1.01 -0.27 -21.54
C ILE A 24 -0.42 -0.62 -20.18
N ARG A 25 0.75 -1.28 -20.14
CA ARG A 25 1.47 -1.59 -18.90
C ARG A 25 1.81 -0.34 -18.10
N GLY A 26 2.29 0.72 -18.76
CA GLY A 26 2.55 2.02 -18.14
C GLY A 26 1.30 2.64 -17.52
N ILE A 27 0.18 2.63 -18.26
CA ILE A 27 -1.10 3.18 -17.78
C ILE A 27 -1.64 2.37 -16.59
N ILE A 28 -1.62 1.05 -16.66
CA ILE A 28 -2.06 0.17 -15.57
C ILE A 28 -1.24 0.43 -14.31
N THR A 29 0.09 0.46 -14.42
CA THR A 29 0.98 0.70 -13.27
C THR A 29 0.74 2.10 -12.67
N PHE A 30 0.48 3.10 -13.51
CA PHE A 30 0.13 4.45 -13.08
C PHE A 30 -1.20 4.50 -12.33
N LEU A 31 -2.24 3.86 -12.86
CA LEU A 31 -3.55 3.78 -12.22
C LEU A 31 -3.49 3.03 -10.89
N LEU A 32 -2.81 1.89 -10.82
CA LEU A 32 -2.65 1.16 -9.56
C LEU A 32 -1.91 2.02 -8.52
N ARG A 33 -0.85 2.75 -8.90
CA ARG A 33 -0.16 3.68 -7.98
C ARG A 33 -1.07 4.79 -7.48
N LEU A 34 -1.90 5.36 -8.36
CA LEU A 34 -2.82 6.42 -8.00
C LEU A 34 -3.87 5.92 -7.00
N THR A 35 -4.47 4.76 -7.26
CA THR A 35 -5.44 4.14 -6.35
C THR A 35 -4.79 3.77 -5.02
N ALA A 36 -3.57 3.24 -5.04
CA ALA A 36 -2.83 2.89 -3.83
C ALA A 36 -2.47 4.12 -2.98
N LEU A 37 -2.08 5.23 -3.62
CA LEU A 37 -1.84 6.51 -2.97
C LEU A 37 -3.12 7.06 -2.35
N ALA A 38 -4.23 7.07 -3.11
CA ALA A 38 -5.52 7.51 -2.60
C ALA A 38 -5.95 6.67 -1.39
N ALA A 39 -5.80 5.34 -1.45
CA ALA A 39 -6.13 4.44 -0.36
C ALA A 39 -5.27 4.68 0.90
N CYS A 40 -3.96 4.93 0.75
CA CYS A 40 -3.08 5.26 1.89
C CYS A 40 -3.44 6.61 2.51
N VAL A 41 -3.72 7.61 1.68
CA VAL A 41 -4.13 8.95 2.14
C VAL A 41 -5.47 8.88 2.86
N ILE A 42 -6.45 8.16 2.31
CA ILE A 42 -7.74 7.94 2.98
C ILE A 42 -7.54 7.18 4.28
N ALA A 43 -6.75 6.10 4.31
CA ALA A 43 -6.47 5.37 5.54
C ALA A 43 -5.80 6.25 6.61
N ALA A 44 -4.82 7.07 6.22
CA ALA A 44 -4.15 8.01 7.12
C ALA A 44 -5.08 9.11 7.61
N ILE A 45 -5.96 9.64 6.75
CA ILE A 45 -6.95 10.65 7.13
C ILE A 45 -8.00 10.05 8.05
N VAL A 46 -8.59 8.90 7.72
CA VAL A 46 -9.60 8.24 8.57
C VAL A 46 -9.01 7.90 9.94
N MET A 47 -7.76 7.41 9.98
CA MET A 47 -7.06 7.13 11.24
C MET A 47 -6.65 8.41 11.98
N GLY A 48 -6.26 9.46 11.26
CA GLY A 48 -5.83 10.75 11.82
C GLY A 48 -7.01 11.63 12.24
N THR A 49 -8.20 11.42 11.67
CA THR A 49 -9.46 12.07 12.04
C THR A 49 -10.28 11.25 13.02
N ALA A 50 -9.84 10.03 13.34
CA ALA A 50 -10.33 9.26 14.48
C ALA A 50 -9.87 9.94 15.78
N HIS A 51 -10.56 11.03 16.12
CA HIS A 51 -10.41 11.75 17.37
C HIS A 51 -11.72 11.60 18.14
N GLU A 52 -11.72 10.76 19.17
CA GLU A 52 -12.69 10.88 20.25
C GLU A 52 -11.97 11.04 21.58
N THR A 53 -12.42 12.01 22.34
CA THR A 53 -12.00 12.26 23.71
C THR A 53 -13.03 11.59 24.63
N ALA A 54 -12.70 10.46 25.26
CA ALA A 54 -13.59 9.82 26.23
C ALA A 54 -13.24 10.20 27.67
N GLN A 55 -14.17 10.84 28.36
CA GLN A 55 -14.10 11.02 29.81
C GLN A 55 -14.53 9.72 30.50
N ILE A 56 -13.61 9.10 31.24
CA ILE A 56 -13.92 7.99 32.16
C ILE A 56 -13.40 8.39 33.55
N PHE A 57 -14.31 8.54 34.52
CA PHE A 57 -14.03 8.68 35.96
C PHE A 57 -13.17 9.87 36.41
N SER A 58 -13.61 11.12 36.18
CA SER A 58 -12.92 12.36 36.62
C SER A 58 -11.45 12.50 36.21
N LEU A 59 -10.97 11.63 35.32
CA LEU A 59 -9.68 11.67 34.65
C LEU A 59 -9.97 11.79 33.16
N LYS A 60 -9.47 12.88 32.54
CA LYS A 60 -9.59 13.11 31.10
C LYS A 60 -8.68 12.11 30.38
N PHE A 61 -9.20 10.92 30.04
CA PHE A 61 -8.52 10.01 29.13
C PHE A 61 -8.67 10.52 27.70
N GLU A 62 -7.79 11.43 27.32
CA GLU A 62 -7.65 11.83 25.92
C GLU A 62 -7.06 10.65 25.14
N ALA A 63 -7.93 9.75 24.68
CA ALA A 63 -7.61 8.66 23.77
C ALA A 63 -7.30 9.22 22.36
N LYS A 64 -6.27 10.06 22.28
CA LYS A 64 -5.69 10.51 21.02
C LYS A 64 -5.02 9.30 20.36
N TYR A 65 -5.04 9.27 19.02
CA TYR A 65 -4.13 8.44 18.20
C TYR A 65 -2.66 8.53 18.67
N SER A 66 -2.32 9.61 19.39
CA SER A 66 -1.01 9.87 19.96
C SER A 66 -0.63 8.98 21.18
N ASN A 67 -1.58 8.28 21.82
CA ASN A 67 -1.29 7.52 23.04
C ASN A 67 -0.84 6.07 22.77
N SER A 68 -1.22 5.49 21.62
CA SER A 68 -0.83 4.12 21.24
C SER A 68 0.23 4.16 20.14
N PRO A 69 1.47 3.68 20.40
CA PRO A 69 2.58 3.76 19.46
C PRO A 69 2.28 3.05 18.12
N SER A 70 1.46 1.98 18.14
CA SER A 70 1.09 1.23 16.94
C SER A 70 0.25 2.03 15.94
N PHE A 71 -0.66 2.89 16.43
CA PHE A 71 -1.50 3.73 15.56
C PHE A 71 -0.72 4.90 14.99
N LYS A 72 0.20 5.50 15.77
CA LYS A 72 1.17 6.46 15.23
C LYS A 72 1.99 5.84 14.10
N TYR A 73 2.49 4.62 14.32
CA TYR A 73 3.31 3.92 13.34
C TYR A 73 2.54 3.70 12.03
N PHE A 74 1.27 3.27 12.11
CA PHE A 74 0.40 3.15 10.93
C PHE A 74 0.22 4.47 10.17
N VAL A 75 -0.06 5.57 10.85
CA VAL A 75 -0.25 6.90 10.20
C VAL A 75 1.05 7.40 9.58
N VAL A 76 2.17 7.31 10.31
CA VAL A 76 3.49 7.74 9.82
C VAL A 76 3.91 6.89 8.61
N ALA A 77 3.73 5.57 8.67
CA ALA A 77 4.04 4.69 7.55
C ALA A 77 3.21 5.04 6.32
N ASN A 78 1.88 5.17 6.44
CA ASN A 78 1.00 5.56 5.31
C ASN A 78 1.38 6.94 4.74
N SER A 79 1.81 7.89 5.58
CA SER A 79 2.29 9.20 5.14
C SER A 79 3.59 9.09 4.34
N VAL A 80 4.58 8.32 4.83
CA VAL A 80 5.84 8.06 4.10
C VAL A 80 5.57 7.38 2.77
N VAL A 81 4.68 6.38 2.74
CA VAL A 81 4.24 5.68 1.53
C VAL A 81 3.59 6.66 0.55
N GLY A 82 2.73 7.56 1.02
CA GLY A 82 2.10 8.60 0.21
C GLY A 82 3.11 9.55 -0.42
N CYS A 83 4.06 10.06 0.37
CA CYS A 83 5.14 10.92 -0.13
C CYS A 83 6.02 10.19 -1.16
N TYR A 84 6.39 8.94 -0.88
CA TYR A 84 7.15 8.11 -1.82
C TYR A 84 6.40 7.93 -3.15
N SER A 85 5.12 7.55 -3.10
CA SER A 85 4.32 7.35 -4.30
C SER A 85 4.11 8.63 -5.12
N LEU A 86 4.01 9.79 -4.47
CA LEU A 86 3.97 11.09 -5.15
C LEU A 86 5.32 11.39 -5.85
N VAL A 87 6.44 11.16 -5.16
CA VAL A 87 7.78 11.35 -5.73
C VAL A 87 8.00 10.45 -6.94
N VAL A 88 7.61 9.18 -6.87
CA VAL A 88 7.75 8.26 -8.02
C VAL A 88 6.83 8.66 -9.18
N LEU A 89 5.66 9.24 -8.90
CA LEU A 89 4.77 9.75 -9.95
C LEU A 89 5.38 10.92 -10.73
N LEU A 90 6.19 11.75 -10.07
CA LEU A 90 6.82 12.95 -10.64
C LEU A 90 8.14 12.65 -11.36
N LEU A 91 8.76 11.49 -11.11
CA LEU A 91 10.07 11.14 -11.69
C LEU A 91 9.93 10.52 -13.09
N PRO A 92 10.57 11.10 -14.14
CA PRO A 92 10.62 10.47 -15.46
C PRO A 92 11.50 9.21 -15.41
N VAL A 93 10.89 8.06 -15.68
CA VAL A 93 11.52 6.74 -15.64
C VAL A 93 12.65 6.59 -16.66
N LYS A 94 13.90 6.85 -16.25
CA LYS A 94 15.10 6.40 -16.97
C LYS A 94 15.44 4.96 -16.57
N SER A 95 16.00 4.17 -17.48
CA SER A 95 16.26 2.72 -17.35
C SER A 95 16.93 2.28 -16.02
N LEU A 96 17.84 3.09 -15.47
CA LEU A 96 18.52 2.81 -14.19
C LEU A 96 17.61 2.97 -12.95
N LEU A 97 16.59 3.81 -13.01
CA LEU A 97 15.67 4.05 -11.88
C LEU A 97 14.68 2.89 -11.70
N GLY A 98 14.36 2.11 -12.74
CA GLY A 98 13.35 1.06 -12.67
C GLY A 98 13.66 -0.01 -11.61
N ARG A 99 14.92 -0.43 -11.49
CA ARG A 99 15.35 -1.41 -10.49
C ARG A 99 15.35 -0.85 -9.07
N LEU A 100 15.73 0.42 -8.91
CA LEU A 100 15.69 1.12 -7.62
C LEU A 100 14.24 1.29 -7.15
N ILE A 101 13.34 1.70 -8.04
CA ILE A 101 11.90 1.84 -7.77
C ILE A 101 11.33 0.51 -7.32
N LEU A 102 11.70 -0.62 -7.95
CA LEU A 102 11.23 -1.94 -7.56
C LEU A 102 11.69 -2.34 -6.15
N VAL A 103 12.95 -2.08 -5.79
CA VAL A 103 13.46 -2.34 -4.44
C VAL A 103 12.77 -1.45 -3.41
N LEU A 104 12.60 -0.16 -3.72
CA LEU A 104 11.88 0.77 -2.85
C LEU A 104 10.40 0.37 -2.70
N ASP A 105 9.75 -0.10 -3.75
CA ASP A 105 8.37 -0.59 -3.71
C ASP A 105 8.22 -1.80 -2.77
N ALA A 106 9.22 -2.71 -2.78
CA ALA A 106 9.28 -3.83 -1.84
C ALA A 106 9.39 -3.35 -0.39
N ILE A 107 10.32 -2.43 -0.11
CA ILE A 107 10.52 -1.87 1.24
C ILE A 107 9.26 -1.18 1.73
N ILE A 108 8.61 -0.39 0.89
CA ILE A 108 7.38 0.34 1.21
C ILE A 108 6.22 -0.62 1.49
N THR A 109 6.07 -1.69 0.69
CA THR A 109 5.07 -2.73 0.91
C THR A 109 5.30 -3.45 2.24
N LEU A 110 6.56 -3.78 2.58
CA LEU A 110 6.93 -4.40 3.85
C LEU A 110 6.69 -3.47 5.04
N LEU A 111 6.96 -2.18 4.89
CA LEU A 111 6.70 -1.17 5.92
C LEU A 111 5.20 -1.07 6.20
N LEU A 112 4.38 -1.02 5.15
CA LEU A 112 2.92 -0.91 5.27
C LEU A 112 2.31 -2.15 5.95
N THR A 113 2.72 -3.35 5.55
CA THR A 113 2.23 -4.61 6.15
C THR A 113 2.65 -4.77 7.61
N SER A 114 3.88 -4.40 7.94
CA SER A 114 4.38 -4.40 9.33
C SER A 114 3.63 -3.41 10.21
N SER A 115 3.26 -2.26 9.66
CA SER A 115 2.49 -1.24 10.38
C SER A 115 1.05 -1.66 10.61
N PHE A 116 0.44 -2.27 9.58
CA PHE A 116 -0.90 -2.81 9.65
C PHE A 116 -1.00 -3.93 10.70
N SER A 117 -0.06 -4.87 10.75
CA SER A 117 -0.09 -5.96 11.72
C SER A 117 0.01 -5.47 13.17
N ALA A 118 0.87 -4.47 13.43
CA ALA A 118 0.99 -3.85 14.74
C ALA A 118 -0.31 -3.12 15.16
N ALA A 119 -0.91 -2.37 14.25
CA ALA A 119 -2.17 -1.67 14.51
C ALA A 119 -3.34 -2.64 14.69
N MET A 120 -3.40 -3.70 13.89
CA MET A 120 -4.42 -4.75 13.96
C MET A 120 -4.34 -5.53 15.28
N ALA A 121 -3.13 -5.83 15.76
CA ALA A 121 -2.94 -6.47 17.06
C ALA A 121 -3.53 -5.63 18.20
N ILE A 122 -3.22 -4.33 18.24
CA ILE A 122 -3.77 -3.43 19.28
C ILE A 122 -5.29 -3.25 19.12
N ALA A 123 -5.80 -3.14 17.90
CA ALA A 123 -7.24 -3.06 17.66
C ALA A 123 -7.98 -4.34 18.10
N TYR A 124 -7.38 -5.51 17.89
CA TYR A 124 -7.94 -6.78 18.34
C TYR A 124 -8.03 -6.87 19.86
N VAL A 125 -6.95 -6.52 20.57
CA VAL A 125 -6.95 -6.50 22.05
C VAL A 125 -7.92 -5.44 22.57
N GLY A 126 -8.02 -4.28 21.92
CA GLY A 126 -8.96 -3.22 22.30
C GLY A 126 -10.45 -3.61 22.15
N LYS A 127 -10.78 -4.44 21.14
CA LYS A 127 -12.14 -4.90 20.88
C LYS A 127 -12.53 -6.08 21.78
N LYS A 128 -11.65 -7.07 21.93
CA LYS A 128 -11.97 -8.34 22.62
C LYS A 128 -11.59 -8.32 24.11
N GLY A 129 -10.66 -7.45 24.50
CA GLY A 129 -10.02 -7.50 25.82
C GLY A 129 -9.14 -8.75 25.98
N ASN A 130 -8.32 -8.77 27.02
CA ASN A 130 -7.63 -9.97 27.46
C ASN A 130 -7.54 -10.00 28.99
N SER A 131 -8.43 -10.76 29.62
CA SER A 131 -8.49 -10.89 31.08
C SER A 131 -7.19 -11.44 31.69
N HIS A 132 -6.42 -12.25 30.94
CA HIS A 132 -5.16 -12.80 31.41
C HIS A 132 -4.04 -11.74 31.50
N ALA A 133 -4.11 -10.70 30.69
CA ALA A 133 -3.18 -9.56 30.73
C ALA A 133 -3.77 -8.33 31.45
N GLY A 134 -4.97 -8.46 32.06
CA GLY A 134 -5.68 -7.35 32.69
C GLY A 134 -6.22 -6.28 31.73
N TRP A 135 -6.30 -6.57 30.43
CA TRP A 135 -6.82 -5.64 29.42
C TRP A 135 -8.35 -5.72 29.34
N LEU A 136 -9.05 -4.67 29.78
CA LEU A 136 -10.50 -4.54 29.59
C LEU A 136 -10.84 -4.09 28.16
N PRO A 137 -12.03 -4.46 27.62
CA PRO A 137 -12.48 -4.01 26.30
C PRO A 137 -12.79 -2.51 26.32
N ILE A 138 -11.95 -1.73 25.66
CA ILE A 138 -12.05 -0.26 25.60
C ILE A 138 -13.14 0.15 24.61
N CYS A 139 -13.37 -0.64 23.55
CA CYS A 139 -14.33 -0.32 22.49
C CYS A 139 -15.79 -0.24 22.95
N SER A 140 -16.14 -0.77 24.13
CA SER A 140 -17.48 -0.59 24.71
C SER A 140 -17.74 0.84 25.19
N GLN A 141 -16.68 1.57 25.55
CA GLN A 141 -16.77 2.93 26.10
C GLN A 141 -16.55 4.00 25.02
N VAL A 142 -15.88 3.66 23.92
CA VAL A 142 -15.58 4.54 22.76
C VAL A 142 -15.97 3.88 21.44
N PRO A 143 -17.27 3.66 21.19
CA PRO A 143 -17.72 2.94 20.00
C PRO A 143 -17.36 3.67 18.70
N LYS A 144 -17.47 5.00 18.67
CA LYS A 144 -17.19 5.81 17.47
C LYS A 144 -15.72 5.76 17.07
N PHE A 145 -14.80 5.92 18.02
CA PHE A 145 -13.36 5.74 17.77
C PHE A 145 -13.04 4.34 17.24
N CYS A 146 -13.66 3.31 17.83
CA CYS A 146 -13.39 1.93 17.46
C CYS A 146 -13.93 1.60 16.06
N ASP A 147 -15.10 2.13 15.68
CA ASP A 147 -15.65 2.01 14.32
C ASP A 147 -14.79 2.73 13.29
N GLN A 148 -14.36 3.97 13.57
CA GLN A 148 -13.45 4.70 12.67
C GLN A 148 -12.10 3.99 12.51
N THR A 149 -11.52 3.49 13.61
CA THR A 149 -10.26 2.73 13.59
C THR A 149 -10.40 1.45 12.78
N THR A 150 -11.50 0.72 12.97
CA THR A 150 -11.79 -0.50 12.21
C THR A 150 -11.95 -0.19 10.72
N GLY A 151 -12.65 0.90 10.38
CA GLY A 151 -12.76 1.40 9.01
C GLY A 151 -11.40 1.74 8.39
N ALA A 152 -10.54 2.45 9.13
CA ALA A 152 -9.18 2.77 8.68
C ALA A 152 -8.33 1.51 8.43
N LEU A 153 -8.45 0.49 9.29
CA LEU A 153 -7.76 -0.78 9.10
C LEU A 153 -8.25 -1.53 7.87
N ILE A 154 -9.57 -1.58 7.63
CA ILE A 154 -10.12 -2.23 6.43
C ILE A 154 -9.58 -1.53 5.16
N ILE A 155 -9.60 -0.20 5.13
CA ILE A 155 -9.09 0.58 3.99
C ILE A 155 -7.57 0.35 3.83
N GLY A 156 -6.82 0.33 4.93
CA GLY A 156 -5.39 0.04 4.93
C GLY A 156 -5.05 -1.38 4.46
N PHE A 157 -5.90 -2.36 4.77
CA PHE A 157 -5.74 -3.73 4.29
C PHE A 157 -5.93 -3.83 2.78
N VAL A 158 -6.95 -3.16 2.24
CA VAL A 158 -7.15 -3.06 0.79
C VAL A 158 -5.95 -2.38 0.14
N ALA A 159 -5.43 -1.29 0.72
CA ALA A 159 -4.23 -0.63 0.23
C ALA A 159 -3.00 -1.56 0.20
N ALA A 160 -2.80 -2.36 1.25
CA ALA A 160 -1.70 -3.33 1.31
C ALA A 160 -1.81 -4.41 0.23
N ILE A 161 -3.02 -4.92 -0.05
CA ILE A 161 -3.25 -5.87 -1.15
C ILE A 161 -2.91 -5.24 -2.51
N VAL A 162 -3.34 -4.00 -2.75
CA VAL A 162 -3.05 -3.30 -4.02
C VAL A 162 -1.54 -3.10 -4.20
N TYR A 163 -0.81 -2.70 -3.15
CA TYR A 163 0.66 -2.60 -3.20
C TYR A 163 1.33 -3.95 -3.46
N LEU A 164 0.85 -5.02 -2.83
CA LEU A 164 1.38 -6.36 -3.03
C LEU A 164 1.17 -6.83 -4.49
N LEU A 165 -0.01 -6.60 -5.06
CA LEU A 165 -0.28 -6.91 -6.47
C LEU A 165 0.60 -6.08 -7.42
N LEU A 166 0.81 -4.79 -7.11
CA LEU A 166 1.70 -3.94 -7.88
C LEU A 166 3.16 -4.42 -7.82
N LEU A 167 3.64 -4.81 -6.64
CA LEU A 167 4.95 -5.39 -6.43
C LEU A 167 5.12 -6.67 -7.25
N LEU A 168 4.14 -7.57 -7.16
CA LEU A 168 4.16 -8.86 -7.87
C LEU A 168 4.17 -8.66 -9.39
N TYR A 169 3.34 -7.73 -9.89
CA TYR A 169 3.30 -7.39 -11.30
C TYR A 169 4.64 -6.80 -11.78
N SER A 170 5.20 -5.87 -11.01
CA SER A 170 6.49 -5.25 -11.31
C SER A 170 7.63 -6.25 -11.29
N LEU A 171 7.62 -7.18 -10.33
CA LEU A 171 8.58 -8.27 -10.23
C LEU A 171 8.46 -9.21 -11.42
N HIS A 172 7.26 -9.65 -11.76
CA HIS A 172 7.02 -10.51 -12.91
C HIS A 172 7.51 -9.87 -14.22
N ALA A 173 7.23 -8.58 -14.42
CA ALA A 173 7.69 -7.84 -15.58
C ALA A 173 9.22 -7.68 -15.63
N ALA A 174 9.90 -7.61 -14.48
CA ALA A 174 11.35 -7.51 -14.39
C ALA A 174 12.05 -8.88 -14.52
N LEU A 175 11.39 -9.96 -14.11
CA LEU A 175 11.94 -11.32 -14.07
C LEU A 175 11.67 -12.12 -15.35
N SER A 176 10.63 -11.77 -16.13
CA SER A 176 10.30 -12.41 -17.41
C SER A 176 11.44 -12.50 -18.44
N PRO A 177 12.33 -11.50 -18.63
CA PRO A 177 13.46 -11.63 -19.55
C PRO A 177 14.55 -12.60 -19.04
N LEU A 178 14.66 -12.82 -17.73
CA LEU A 178 15.63 -13.75 -17.14
C LEU A 178 15.22 -15.21 -17.31
N PHE A 179 13.91 -15.51 -17.32
CA PHE A 179 13.40 -16.87 -17.55
C PHE A 179 13.28 -17.23 -19.03
N SER A 180 13.41 -16.24 -19.93
CA SER A 180 13.26 -16.42 -21.38
C SER A 180 14.59 -16.71 -22.08
N THR A 181 15.73 -16.75 -21.38
CA THR A 181 17.01 -17.21 -21.94
C THR A 181 17.09 -18.74 -21.83
N PRO A 182 16.97 -19.49 -22.94
CA PRO A 182 17.21 -20.92 -22.93
C PRO A 182 18.72 -21.16 -22.78
N SER A 183 19.08 -22.07 -21.88
CA SER A 183 20.39 -22.74 -21.82
C SER A 183 20.59 -23.64 -23.03
#